data_AF-A0A946FEX7-F1
#
_entry.id   AF-A0A946FEX7-F1
#
_cell.length_a   1.000
_cell.length_b   1.000
_cell.length_c   1.000
_cell.angle_alpha   90.00
_cell.angle_beta   90.00
_cell.angle_gamma   90.00
#
_symmetry.space_group_name_H-M   'P 1'
#
loop_
_entity.id
_entity.type
_entity.pdbx_description
1 polymer ?
#
loop_
_entity_poly.entity_id
_entity_poly.type
_entity_poly.pdbx_seq_one_letter_code
_entity_poly.pdbx_strand_id
1 'polypeptide(L)'
;MTPQELLDDIRHRSNTLIEQQYNLLNNVLLPELAGEHIHFIHRSGWSDEQRAWLSDFYSNEIIPVLTPVTLDPSRPFPRILNKSLNFIVRLKGKDAFGRKRNRAVVQAPRSLPRLISLPESLAEPGDVSYVFLSSIIHANVAALFPGMKVEGCYQFRVTRNSNLYVDQEEVEDLVRSLEGELAASHYGAAVSLEISDQCPEDLSEFLLDHFHLDRADMFTVDGPVNLNRLAKVCEIDDRPNLLYEPFTPGLPDELKTQGSIFAILKRQNILL
;
A
#
# COMPACT_ATOMS: atom_id res chain seq x y z
N MET A 1 -15.14 31.71 -4.57
CA MET A 1 -14.33 30.61 -4.02
C MET A 1 -12.87 30.97 -4.18
N THR A 2 -12.17 31.18 -3.08
CA THR A 2 -10.72 31.40 -3.05
C THR A 2 -9.98 30.06 -3.27
N PRO A 3 -8.68 30.08 -3.62
CA PRO A 3 -7.89 28.84 -3.72
C PRO A 3 -7.92 28.01 -2.42
N GLN A 4 -7.90 28.67 -1.26
CA GLN A 4 -7.96 28.00 0.04
C GLN A 4 -9.32 27.33 0.26
N GLU A 5 -10.43 28.04 -0.02
CA GLU A 5 -11.78 27.49 0.09
C GLU A 5 -11.97 26.26 -0.82
N LEU A 6 -11.39 26.27 -2.02
CA LEU A 6 -11.43 25.12 -2.93
C LEU A 6 -10.65 23.92 -2.39
N LEU A 7 -9.44 24.15 -1.84
CA LEU A 7 -8.63 23.09 -1.25
C LEU A 7 -9.35 22.46 -0.04
N ASP A 8 -10.01 23.28 0.77
CA ASP A 8 -10.75 22.78 1.93
C ASP A 8 -11.98 21.96 1.50
N ASP A 9 -12.70 22.35 0.44
CA ASP A 9 -13.80 21.54 -0.14
C ASP A 9 -13.28 20.21 -0.73
N ILE A 10 -12.14 20.23 -1.44
CA ILE A 10 -11.50 19.00 -1.96
C ILE A 10 -11.12 18.07 -0.82
N ARG A 11 -10.53 18.60 0.26
CA ARG A 11 -10.14 17.82 1.44
C ARG A 11 -11.36 17.21 2.13
N HIS A 12 -12.43 17.99 2.29
CA HIS A 12 -13.68 17.50 2.86
C HIS A 12 -14.25 16.34 2.05
N ARG A 13 -14.38 16.51 0.73
CA ARG A 13 -14.85 15.47 -0.19
C ARG A 13 -13.96 14.22 -0.17
N SER A 14 -12.64 14.41 -0.13
CA SER A 14 -11.68 13.30 -0.09
C SER A 14 -11.81 12.49 1.19
N ASN A 15 -11.97 13.16 2.35
CA ASN A 15 -12.21 12.49 3.63
C ASN A 15 -13.50 11.67 3.60
N THR A 16 -14.60 12.24 3.11
CA THR A 16 -15.88 11.53 2.97
C THR A 16 -15.75 10.31 2.07
N LEU A 17 -15.03 10.42 0.95
CA LEU A 17 -14.80 9.28 0.05
C LEU A 17 -13.98 8.17 0.70
N ILE A 18 -12.94 8.52 1.45
CA ILE A 18 -12.11 7.55 2.17
C ILE A 18 -12.93 6.85 3.25
N GLU A 19 -13.70 7.59 4.04
CA GLU A 19 -14.59 7.02 5.06
C GLU A 19 -15.61 6.06 4.42
N GLN A 20 -16.21 6.43 3.29
CA GLN A 20 -17.11 5.56 2.54
C GLN A 20 -16.42 4.29 2.01
N GLN A 21 -15.18 4.39 1.55
CA GLN A 21 -14.41 3.23 1.08
C GLN A 21 -14.19 2.19 2.18
N TYR A 22 -13.78 2.63 3.37
CA TYR A 22 -13.57 1.71 4.50
C TYR A 22 -14.89 1.16 5.06
N ASN A 23 -15.95 1.97 5.10
CA ASN A 23 -17.27 1.48 5.47
C ASN A 23 -17.79 0.43 4.49
N LEU A 24 -17.64 0.65 3.18
CA LEU A 24 -18.02 -0.32 2.16
C LEU A 24 -17.19 -1.60 2.28
N LEU A 25 -15.86 -1.48 2.48
CA LEU A 25 -14.99 -2.62 2.68
C LEU A 25 -15.41 -3.45 3.90
N ASN A 26 -15.47 -2.83 5.07
CA ASN A 26 -15.62 -3.52 6.34
C ASN A 26 -17.03 -4.05 6.58
N ASN A 27 -18.06 -3.30 6.15
CA ASN A 27 -19.45 -3.62 6.47
C ASN A 27 -20.23 -4.28 5.33
N VAL A 28 -19.69 -4.28 4.10
CA VAL A 28 -20.38 -4.87 2.93
C VAL A 28 -19.48 -5.90 2.25
N LEU A 29 -18.34 -5.48 1.71
CA LEU A 29 -17.51 -6.37 0.86
C LEU A 29 -16.92 -7.54 1.63
N LEU A 30 -16.31 -7.31 2.79
CA LEU A 30 -15.72 -8.40 3.59
C LEU A 30 -16.79 -9.40 4.08
N PRO A 31 -17.97 -8.97 4.59
CA PRO A 31 -19.07 -9.87 4.90
C PRO A 31 -19.62 -10.65 3.68
N GLU A 32 -19.83 -9.98 2.53
CA GLU A 32 -20.33 -10.65 1.32
C GLU A 32 -19.34 -11.67 0.78
N LEU A 33 -18.05 -11.33 0.75
CA LEU A 33 -16.99 -12.27 0.38
C LEU A 33 -16.94 -13.47 1.32
N ALA A 34 -17.13 -13.26 2.63
CA ALA A 34 -17.22 -14.37 3.58
C ALA A 34 -18.43 -15.27 3.31
N GLY A 35 -19.56 -14.72 2.85
CA GLY A 35 -20.72 -15.48 2.39
C GLY A 35 -20.42 -16.34 1.14
N GLU A 36 -19.45 -15.92 0.34
CA GLU A 36 -18.92 -16.66 -0.81
C GLU A 36 -17.70 -17.53 -0.46
N HIS A 37 -17.46 -17.83 0.83
CA HIS A 37 -16.34 -18.66 1.29
C HIS A 37 -14.94 -18.05 1.06
N ILE A 38 -14.86 -16.71 0.99
CA ILE A 38 -13.62 -15.95 0.86
C ILE A 38 -13.40 -15.11 2.12
N HIS A 39 -12.45 -15.50 2.95
CA HIS A 39 -12.26 -14.93 4.28
C HIS A 39 -11.02 -14.05 4.35
N PHE A 40 -11.13 -12.89 5.01
CA PHE A 40 -10.00 -12.04 5.37
C PHE A 40 -9.80 -12.12 6.88
N ILE A 41 -8.89 -12.97 7.33
CA ILE A 41 -8.78 -13.30 8.74
C ILE A 41 -8.05 -12.18 9.47
N HIS A 42 -8.79 -11.47 10.34
CA HIS A 42 -8.23 -10.46 11.21
C HIS A 42 -7.26 -11.08 12.23
N ARG A 43 -6.26 -10.31 12.67
CA ARG A 43 -5.22 -10.77 13.62
C ARG A 43 -5.79 -11.40 14.90
N SER A 44 -6.91 -10.88 15.40
CA SER A 44 -7.59 -11.40 16.58
C SER A 44 -8.28 -12.75 16.37
N GLY A 45 -8.53 -13.14 15.12
CA GLY A 45 -9.20 -14.38 14.75
C GLY A 45 -8.26 -15.50 14.29
N TRP A 46 -6.94 -15.31 14.32
CA TRP A 46 -6.00 -16.37 13.93
C TRP A 46 -6.03 -17.53 14.92
N SER A 47 -6.16 -18.74 14.40
CA SER A 47 -5.91 -19.96 15.18
C SER A 47 -4.43 -20.07 15.58
N ASP A 48 -4.11 -20.93 16.54
CA ASP A 48 -2.72 -21.13 16.95
C ASP A 48 -1.86 -21.73 15.83
N GLU A 49 -2.43 -22.59 14.99
CA GLU A 49 -1.77 -23.15 13.81
C GLU A 49 -1.50 -22.08 12.75
N GLN A 50 -2.49 -21.22 12.47
CA GLN A 50 -2.32 -20.08 11.57
C GLN A 50 -1.25 -19.11 12.10
N ARG A 51 -1.26 -18.82 13.42
CA ARG A 51 -0.26 -17.94 14.04
C ARG A 51 1.15 -18.51 13.91
N ALA A 52 1.32 -19.82 14.14
CA ALA A 52 2.61 -20.48 13.98
C ALA A 52 3.10 -20.40 12.53
N TRP A 53 2.23 -20.75 11.56
CA TRP A 53 2.56 -20.68 10.14
C TRP A 53 2.91 -19.26 9.69
N LEU A 54 2.14 -18.26 10.12
CA LEU A 54 2.40 -16.86 9.78
C LEU A 54 3.71 -16.33 10.41
N SER A 55 4.07 -16.81 11.60
CA SER A 55 5.35 -16.49 12.25
C SER A 55 6.54 -17.08 11.47
N ASP A 56 6.40 -18.32 10.99
CA ASP A 56 7.43 -18.98 10.18
C ASP A 56 7.54 -18.32 8.80
N PHE A 57 6.40 -18.07 8.14
CA PHE A 57 6.35 -17.32 6.89
C PHE A 57 6.97 -15.93 7.05
N TYR A 58 6.68 -15.22 8.14
CA TYR A 58 7.30 -13.94 8.42
C TYR A 58 8.81 -14.05 8.54
N SER A 59 9.31 -15.03 9.31
CA SER A 59 10.74 -15.18 9.56
C SER A 59 11.53 -15.57 8.31
N ASN A 60 10.95 -16.43 7.47
CA ASN A 60 11.63 -17.00 6.30
C ASN A 60 11.47 -16.13 5.04
N GLU A 61 10.31 -15.51 4.83
CA GLU A 61 9.97 -14.82 3.57
C GLU A 61 9.91 -13.29 3.72
N ILE A 62 9.46 -12.78 4.86
CA ILE A 62 9.23 -11.34 5.04
C ILE A 62 10.46 -10.64 5.65
N ILE A 63 10.97 -11.12 6.80
CA ILE A 63 12.11 -10.49 7.50
C ILE A 63 13.30 -10.22 6.57
N PRO A 64 13.75 -11.15 5.70
CA PRO A 64 14.95 -10.95 4.88
C PRO A 64 14.86 -9.75 3.93
N VAL A 65 13.65 -9.31 3.58
CA VAL A 65 13.42 -8.19 2.66
C VAL A 65 12.89 -6.93 3.38
N LEU A 66 12.67 -6.98 4.70
CA LEU A 66 12.31 -5.80 5.48
C LEU A 66 13.54 -4.98 5.84
N THR A 67 13.38 -3.66 5.77
CA THR A 67 14.43 -2.70 6.16
C THR A 67 14.02 -1.96 7.43
N PRO A 68 14.48 -2.38 8.62
CA PRO A 68 14.25 -1.66 9.86
C PRO A 68 15.27 -0.53 10.04
N VAL A 69 14.79 0.66 10.40
CA VAL A 69 15.60 1.84 10.67
C VAL A 69 15.24 2.41 12.04
N THR A 70 16.14 2.28 13.01
CA THR A 70 15.97 2.90 14.33
C THR A 70 16.26 4.39 14.26
N LEU A 71 15.38 5.20 14.85
CA LEU A 71 15.50 6.65 14.87
C LEU A 71 16.32 7.08 16.09
N ASP A 72 17.34 7.92 15.88
CA ASP A 72 18.02 8.71 16.92
C ASP A 72 18.61 10.00 16.30
N PRO A 73 19.16 10.94 17.09
CA PRO A 73 19.74 12.15 16.53
C PRO A 73 20.87 11.94 15.51
N SER A 74 21.51 10.76 15.51
CA SER A 74 22.59 10.39 14.57
C SER A 74 22.10 9.60 13.34
N ARG A 75 20.85 9.14 13.35
CA ARG A 75 20.19 8.38 12.29
C ARG A 75 18.92 9.11 11.90
N PRO A 76 18.98 9.98 10.87
CA PRO A 76 17.83 10.75 10.45
C PRO A 76 16.73 9.81 9.98
N PHE A 77 15.50 10.34 9.96
CA PHE A 77 14.35 9.62 9.45
C PHE A 77 14.62 9.11 8.02
N PRO A 78 14.34 7.83 7.72
CA PRO A 78 14.67 7.25 6.42
C PRO A 78 13.83 7.85 5.31
N ARG A 79 14.38 7.88 4.09
CA ARG A 79 13.61 8.30 2.92
C ARG A 79 12.47 7.31 2.65
N ILE A 80 11.24 7.82 2.70
CA ILE A 80 10.03 7.04 2.43
C ILE A 80 9.63 7.15 0.96
N LEU A 81 9.51 6.00 0.32
CA LEU A 81 9.04 5.89 -1.06
C LEU A 81 7.57 6.34 -1.18
N ASN A 82 7.25 7.07 -2.24
CA ASN A 82 5.88 7.49 -2.52
C ASN A 82 4.93 6.28 -2.54
N LYS A 83 3.77 6.39 -1.87
CA LYS A 83 2.70 5.38 -1.83
C LYS A 83 3.17 3.98 -1.36
N SER A 84 4.28 3.86 -0.62
CA SER A 84 4.71 2.59 -0.02
C SER A 84 4.00 2.30 1.31
N LEU A 85 4.01 1.03 1.72
CA LEU A 85 3.55 0.61 3.05
C LEU A 85 4.74 0.73 4.01
N ASN A 86 4.55 1.46 5.10
CA ASN A 86 5.58 1.66 6.12
C ASN A 86 4.93 1.51 7.50
N PHE A 87 5.75 1.32 8.53
CA PHE A 87 5.32 1.21 9.91
C PHE A 87 6.15 2.13 10.79
N ILE A 88 5.50 2.92 11.65
CA ILE A 88 6.16 3.58 12.76
C ILE A 88 6.01 2.68 13.99
N VAL A 89 7.15 2.34 14.60
CA VAL A 89 7.23 1.39 15.71
C VAL A 89 7.71 2.13 16.95
N ARG A 90 6.94 2.04 18.04
CA ARG A 90 7.36 2.53 19.35
C ARG A 90 8.19 1.46 20.05
N LEU A 91 9.38 1.84 20.48
CA LEU A 91 10.35 0.97 21.12
C LEU A 91 10.63 1.46 22.55
N LYS A 92 10.90 0.52 23.44
CA LYS A 92 11.39 0.79 24.79
C LYS A 92 12.56 -0.11 25.11
N GLY A 93 13.61 0.47 25.68
CA GLY A 93 14.80 -0.26 26.13
C GLY A 93 16.06 0.24 25.46
N LYS A 94 17.03 -0.67 25.33
CA LYS A 94 18.32 -0.41 24.70
C LYS A 94 18.49 -1.41 23.55
N ASP A 95 19.05 -0.96 22.44
CA ASP A 95 19.47 -1.86 21.37
C ASP A 95 20.64 -2.76 21.82
N ALA A 96 21.04 -3.71 20.98
CA ALA A 96 22.19 -4.59 21.22
C ALA A 96 23.52 -3.84 21.48
N PHE A 97 23.56 -2.53 21.24
CA PHE A 97 24.71 -1.65 21.47
C PHE A 97 24.52 -0.70 22.67
N GLY A 98 23.49 -0.92 23.49
CA GLY A 98 23.24 -0.16 24.72
C GLY A 98 22.62 1.22 24.54
N ARG A 99 22.20 1.59 23.32
CA ARG A 99 21.65 2.92 23.00
C ARG A 99 20.16 2.96 23.24
N LYS A 100 19.65 4.02 23.88
CA LYS A 100 18.20 4.22 24.05
C LYS A 100 17.57 4.57 22.70
N ARG A 101 16.63 3.74 22.25
CA ARG A 101 15.86 3.93 21.02
C ARG A 101 14.39 3.95 21.39
N ASN A 102 13.69 5.01 20.99
CA ASN A 102 12.27 5.16 21.33
C ASN A 102 11.36 4.90 20.12
N ARG A 103 11.90 4.98 18.91
CA ARG A 103 11.14 4.85 17.65
C ARG A 103 11.96 4.14 16.58
N ALA A 104 11.29 3.43 15.69
CA ALA A 104 11.86 2.89 14.48
C ALA A 104 10.86 2.96 13.33
N VAL A 105 11.35 2.98 12.10
CA VAL A 105 10.55 2.85 10.89
C VAL A 105 10.87 1.52 10.24
N VAL A 106 9.84 0.79 9.81
CA VAL A 106 9.98 -0.43 9.01
C VAL A 106 9.35 -0.18 7.65
N GLN A 107 10.10 -0.38 6.59
CA GLN A 107 9.61 -0.20 5.22
C GLN A 107 9.30 -1.57 4.60
N ALA A 108 8.07 -1.76 4.13
CA ALA A 108 7.69 -2.97 3.42
C ALA A 108 7.85 -2.76 1.90
N PRO A 109 8.79 -3.45 1.24
CA PRO A 109 9.04 -3.27 -0.19
C PRO A 109 7.80 -3.61 -1.02
N ARG A 110 7.70 -3.02 -2.22
CA ARG A 110 6.57 -3.24 -3.13
C ARG A 110 6.55 -4.64 -3.75
N SER A 111 7.67 -5.35 -3.72
CA SER A 111 7.79 -6.74 -4.16
C SER A 111 7.00 -7.71 -3.26
N LEU A 112 6.80 -7.37 -1.99
CA LEU A 112 6.00 -8.21 -1.10
C LEU A 112 4.50 -8.11 -1.44
N PRO A 113 3.80 -9.25 -1.58
CA PRO A 113 2.36 -9.25 -1.76
C PRO A 113 1.70 -8.62 -0.53
N ARG A 114 0.71 -7.75 -0.74
CA ARG A 114 -0.03 -7.11 0.36
C ARG A 114 -1.12 -7.97 0.95
N LEU A 115 -1.53 -8.98 0.19
CA LEU A 115 -2.48 -9.99 0.58
C LEU A 115 -1.82 -11.36 0.40
N ILE A 116 -1.80 -12.15 1.47
CA ILE A 116 -1.17 -13.47 1.51
C ILE A 116 -2.29 -14.49 1.63
N SER A 117 -2.33 -15.46 0.73
CA SER A 117 -3.23 -16.63 0.86
C SER A 117 -2.66 -17.57 1.92
N LEU A 118 -3.52 -18.03 2.82
CA LEU A 118 -3.18 -19.15 3.68
C LEU A 118 -3.17 -20.45 2.86
N PRO A 119 -2.34 -21.44 3.24
CA PRO A 119 -2.45 -22.80 2.73
C PRO A 119 -3.85 -23.37 2.98
N GLU A 120 -4.35 -24.18 2.04
CA GLU A 120 -5.64 -24.87 2.17
C GLU A 120 -5.75 -25.69 3.45
N SER A 121 -4.64 -26.26 3.94
CA SER A 121 -4.62 -27.02 5.20
C SER A 121 -4.92 -26.18 6.45
N LEU A 122 -4.88 -24.85 6.34
CA LEU A 122 -5.16 -23.89 7.42
C LEU A 122 -6.48 -23.14 7.20
N ALA A 123 -7.24 -23.54 6.19
CA ALA A 123 -8.59 -23.05 5.89
C ALA A 123 -9.59 -24.20 6.07
N GLU A 124 -10.87 -23.86 6.25
CA GLU A 124 -11.93 -24.86 6.20
C GLU A 124 -12.08 -25.42 4.76
N PRO A 125 -12.53 -26.67 4.59
CA PRO A 125 -12.69 -27.24 3.25
C PRO A 125 -13.62 -26.42 2.35
N GLY A 126 -13.08 -25.92 1.23
CA GLY A 126 -13.82 -25.07 0.27
C GLY A 126 -13.68 -23.57 0.51
N ASP A 127 -13.05 -23.17 1.62
CA ASP A 127 -12.80 -21.78 1.94
C ASP A 127 -11.43 -21.33 1.43
N VAL A 128 -11.35 -20.08 0.97
CA VAL A 128 -10.10 -19.40 0.66
C VAL A 128 -9.89 -18.32 1.71
N SER A 129 -8.76 -18.39 2.41
CA SER A 129 -8.45 -17.46 3.50
C SER A 129 -7.23 -16.61 3.17
N TYR A 130 -7.40 -15.30 3.34
CA TYR A 130 -6.36 -14.30 3.14
C TYR A 130 -6.00 -13.59 4.44
N VAL A 131 -4.74 -13.16 4.53
CA VAL A 131 -4.23 -12.31 5.60
C VAL A 131 -3.48 -11.13 5.01
N PHE A 132 -3.74 -9.94 5.54
CA PHE A 132 -3.00 -8.73 5.15
C PHE A 132 -1.55 -8.79 5.61
N LEU A 133 -0.63 -8.39 4.74
CA LEU A 133 0.79 -8.24 5.08
C LEU A 133 0.99 -7.33 6.29
N SER A 134 0.19 -6.26 6.41
CA SER A 134 0.24 -5.35 7.55
C SER A 134 -0.08 -6.05 8.87
N SER A 135 -1.02 -6.98 8.89
CA SER A 135 -1.36 -7.79 10.06
C SER A 135 -0.20 -8.71 10.46
N ILE A 136 0.44 -9.36 9.47
CA ILE A 136 1.59 -10.26 9.70
C ILE A 136 2.77 -9.48 10.29
N ILE A 137 3.13 -8.35 9.67
CA ILE A 137 4.20 -7.48 10.16
C ILE A 137 3.85 -6.98 11.56
N HIS A 138 2.65 -6.44 11.77
CA HIS A 138 2.25 -5.94 13.08
C HIS A 138 2.37 -6.99 14.19
N ALA A 139 1.97 -8.24 13.94
CA ALA A 139 2.04 -9.32 14.92
C ALA A 139 3.47 -9.74 15.25
N ASN A 140 4.40 -9.66 14.29
CA ASN A 140 5.73 -10.26 14.40
C ASN A 140 6.89 -9.24 14.37
N VAL A 141 6.60 -7.93 14.32
CA VAL A 141 7.60 -6.86 14.18
C VAL A 141 8.68 -6.89 15.27
N ALA A 142 8.36 -7.44 16.46
CA ALA A 142 9.31 -7.57 17.56
C ALA A 142 10.58 -8.34 17.18
N ALA A 143 10.50 -9.30 16.26
CA ALA A 143 11.66 -10.06 15.81
C ALA A 143 12.72 -9.19 15.09
N LEU A 144 12.35 -8.02 14.55
CA LEU A 144 13.29 -7.07 13.95
C LEU A 144 14.11 -6.28 14.99
N PHE A 145 13.72 -6.35 16.27
CA PHE A 145 14.24 -5.48 17.32
C PHE A 145 14.72 -6.27 18.55
N PRO A 146 15.70 -7.19 18.38
CA PRO A 146 16.19 -8.00 19.48
C PRO A 146 16.75 -7.13 20.62
N GLY A 147 16.37 -7.45 21.87
CA GLY A 147 16.77 -6.70 23.06
C GLY A 147 15.91 -5.49 23.39
N MET A 148 14.93 -5.13 22.53
CA MET A 148 14.00 -4.02 22.76
C MET A 148 12.56 -4.53 22.91
N LYS A 149 11.77 -3.81 23.71
CA LYS A 149 10.34 -4.04 23.81
C LYS A 149 9.62 -3.19 22.77
N VAL A 150 8.85 -3.82 21.89
CA VAL A 150 7.89 -3.12 21.02
C VAL A 150 6.65 -2.78 21.83
N GLU A 151 6.29 -1.50 21.88
CA GLU A 151 5.09 -1.02 22.58
C GLU A 151 3.93 -0.73 21.63
N GLY A 152 4.20 -0.55 20.33
CA GLY A 152 3.19 -0.33 19.30
C GLY A 152 3.80 -0.33 17.90
N CYS A 153 2.99 -0.67 16.90
CA CYS A 153 3.37 -0.73 15.50
C CYS A 153 2.20 -0.21 14.67
N TYR A 154 2.40 0.86 13.92
CA TYR A 154 1.30 1.54 13.24
C TYR A 154 1.66 1.75 11.78
N GLN A 155 0.82 1.23 10.89
CA GLN A 155 1.01 1.41 9.46
C GLN A 155 0.75 2.87 9.06
N PHE A 156 1.57 3.36 8.13
CA PHE A 156 1.38 4.64 7.49
C PHE A 156 1.82 4.60 6.02
N ARG A 157 1.27 5.52 5.23
CA ARG A 157 1.58 5.70 3.82
C ARG A 157 1.62 7.19 3.52
N VAL A 158 2.64 7.61 2.80
CA VAL A 158 2.78 9.00 2.34
C VAL A 158 2.51 9.06 0.86
N THR A 159 1.63 9.98 0.44
CA THR A 159 1.53 10.38 -0.96
C THR A 159 2.34 11.65 -1.16
N ARG A 160 3.15 11.66 -2.21
CA ARG A 160 3.99 12.78 -2.63
C ARG A 160 3.54 13.28 -3.99
N ASN A 161 3.74 14.57 -4.21
CA ASN A 161 3.59 15.17 -5.53
C ASN A 161 4.51 14.45 -6.52
N SER A 162 3.99 14.12 -7.70
CA SER A 162 4.72 13.45 -8.77
C SER A 162 4.90 14.33 -10.01
N ASN A 163 4.51 15.61 -9.94
CA ASN A 163 4.81 16.57 -11.01
C ASN A 163 6.32 16.72 -11.17
N LEU A 164 6.77 16.54 -12.42
CA LEU A 164 8.09 16.93 -12.90
C LEU A 164 8.01 18.43 -13.21
N TYR A 165 8.87 19.24 -12.59
CA TYR A 165 8.96 20.66 -12.91
C TYR A 165 10.09 20.83 -13.91
N VAL A 166 9.76 20.80 -15.20
CA VAL A 166 10.72 21.13 -16.25
C VAL A 166 10.97 22.64 -16.19
N ASP A 167 12.15 23.03 -15.72
CA ASP A 167 12.57 24.42 -15.78
C ASP A 167 12.78 24.79 -17.26
N GLN A 168 11.92 25.64 -17.81
CA GLN A 168 11.97 26.01 -19.23
C GLN A 168 13.10 27.01 -19.54
N GLU A 169 13.73 27.59 -18.52
CA GLU A 169 14.77 28.61 -18.67
C GLU A 169 16.19 28.01 -18.73
N GLU A 170 16.37 26.74 -18.34
CA GLU A 170 17.59 25.95 -18.53
C GLU A 170 17.22 24.64 -19.24
N VAL A 171 17.54 24.44 -20.54
CA VAL A 171 18.31 23.29 -21.11
C VAL A 171 18.15 23.26 -22.65
N GLU A 172 19.27 23.12 -23.38
CA GLU A 172 19.37 22.70 -24.79
C GLU A 172 19.03 21.19 -25.03
N ASP A 173 18.75 20.39 -24.00
CA ASP A 173 18.57 18.93 -24.13
C ASP A 173 17.59 18.34 -23.09
N LEU A 174 16.31 18.37 -23.45
CA LEU A 174 15.13 17.98 -22.65
C LEU A 174 15.17 16.52 -22.13
N VAL A 175 15.84 15.62 -22.85
CA VAL A 175 15.87 14.18 -22.52
C VAL A 175 16.71 13.92 -21.26
N ARG A 176 17.81 14.66 -21.10
CA ARG A 176 18.76 14.49 -20.00
C ARG A 176 18.23 15.06 -18.68
N SER A 177 17.42 16.12 -18.73
CA SER A 177 16.71 16.68 -17.58
C SER A 177 15.56 15.78 -17.13
N LEU A 178 14.81 15.19 -18.08
CA LEU A 178 13.74 14.23 -17.77
C LEU A 178 14.25 12.97 -17.03
N GLU A 179 15.40 12.40 -17.43
CA GLU A 179 15.98 11.22 -16.78
C GLU A 179 16.34 11.46 -15.30
N GLY A 180 16.85 12.65 -14.97
CA GLY A 180 17.19 13.04 -13.59
C GLY A 180 15.95 13.31 -12.72
N GLU A 181 14.94 13.97 -13.29
CA GLU A 181 13.70 14.32 -12.57
C GLU A 181 12.77 13.10 -12.37
N LEU A 182 12.78 12.11 -13.27
CA LEU A 182 12.05 10.84 -13.12
C LEU A 182 12.42 10.10 -11.82
N ALA A 183 13.70 10.09 -11.46
CA ALA A 183 14.17 9.54 -10.18
C ALA A 183 13.76 10.41 -8.97
N ALA A 184 13.62 11.73 -9.17
CA ALA A 184 13.20 12.68 -8.14
C ALA A 184 11.68 12.71 -7.90
N SER A 185 10.84 12.28 -8.87
CA SER A 185 9.37 12.22 -8.76
C SER A 185 8.87 11.29 -7.63
N HIS A 186 9.68 10.31 -7.21
CA HIS A 186 9.39 9.49 -6.04
C HIS A 186 9.60 10.21 -4.69
N TYR A 187 10.21 11.40 -4.70
CA TYR A 187 10.64 12.15 -3.52
C TYR A 187 10.12 13.59 -3.48
N GLY A 188 9.14 13.95 -4.33
CA GLY A 188 8.47 15.25 -4.28
C GLY A 188 7.87 15.56 -2.89
N ALA A 189 7.42 16.80 -2.69
CA ALA A 189 6.81 17.21 -1.42
C ALA A 189 5.68 16.26 -1.02
N ALA A 190 5.61 15.90 0.26
CA ALA A 190 4.48 15.13 0.77
C ALA A 190 3.21 15.98 0.63
N VAL A 191 2.12 15.34 0.25
CA VAL A 191 0.81 15.99 0.06
C VAL A 191 -0.28 15.33 0.89
N SER A 192 -0.09 14.07 1.32
CA SER A 192 -0.98 13.44 2.27
C SER A 192 -0.32 12.32 3.06
N LEU A 193 -0.84 12.09 4.27
CA LEU A 193 -0.46 11.01 5.16
C LEU A 193 -1.68 10.15 5.49
N GLU A 194 -1.69 8.90 5.04
CA GLU A 194 -2.63 7.89 5.53
C GLU A 194 -2.01 7.17 6.73
N ILE A 195 -2.78 7.00 7.80
CA ILE A 195 -2.32 6.35 9.04
C ILE A 195 -3.43 5.51 9.66
N SER A 196 -3.06 4.40 10.31
CA SER A 196 -4.03 3.60 11.08
C SER A 196 -4.74 4.47 12.12
N ASP A 197 -6.06 4.31 12.23
CA ASP A 197 -6.92 4.87 13.27
C ASP A 197 -6.41 4.63 14.72
N GLN A 198 -5.75 3.51 14.98
CA GLN A 198 -5.19 3.16 16.28
C GLN A 198 -3.85 3.84 16.61
N CYS A 199 -3.31 4.68 15.72
CA CYS A 199 -2.03 5.34 15.92
C CYS A 199 -2.12 6.43 17.02
N PRO A 200 -1.25 6.39 18.07
CA PRO A 200 -1.20 7.41 19.10
C PRO A 200 -0.86 8.79 18.53
N GLU A 201 -1.51 9.81 19.07
CA GLU A 201 -1.38 11.20 18.64
C GLU A 201 0.06 11.69 18.53
N ASP A 202 0.93 11.35 19.49
CA ASP A 202 2.33 11.79 19.47
C ASP A 202 3.16 11.16 18.35
N LEU A 203 2.73 10.03 17.77
CA LEU A 203 3.35 9.43 16.59
C LEU A 203 2.78 10.02 15.31
N SER A 204 1.47 10.31 15.26
CA SER A 204 0.83 11.00 14.14
C SER A 204 1.43 12.40 13.95
N GLU A 205 1.48 13.19 15.03
CA GLU A 205 2.07 14.53 15.04
C GLU A 205 3.56 14.49 14.66
N PHE A 206 4.31 13.50 15.16
CA PHE A 206 5.70 13.32 14.74
C PHE A 206 5.86 13.06 13.23
N LEU A 207 4.96 12.30 12.62
CA LEU A 207 4.98 12.05 11.18
C LEU A 207 4.56 13.30 10.39
N LEU A 208 3.55 14.04 10.86
CA LEU A 208 3.11 15.31 10.28
C LEU A 208 4.25 16.32 10.26
N ASP A 209 4.90 16.55 11.41
CA ASP A 209 6.06 17.43 11.55
C ASP A 209 7.19 17.01 10.60
N HIS A 210 7.48 15.70 10.54
CA HIS A 210 8.55 15.18 9.70
C HIS A 210 8.29 15.40 8.20
N PHE A 211 7.04 15.25 7.76
CA PHE A 211 6.67 15.39 6.35
C PHE A 211 6.24 16.82 5.98
N HIS A 212 6.25 17.76 6.93
CA HIS A 212 5.77 19.12 6.76
C HIS A 212 4.33 19.17 6.25
N LEU A 213 3.46 18.38 6.90
CA LEU A 213 2.04 18.28 6.58
C LEU A 213 1.21 18.87 7.70
N ASP A 214 0.09 19.49 7.33
CA ASP A 214 -0.90 19.91 8.30
C ASP A 214 -1.82 18.74 8.68
N ARG A 215 -2.51 18.87 9.82
CA ARG A 215 -3.49 17.88 10.26
C ARG A 215 -4.57 17.60 9.21
N ALA A 216 -4.91 18.60 8.41
CA ALA A 216 -5.89 18.51 7.33
C ALA A 216 -5.43 17.63 6.14
N ASP A 217 -4.14 17.32 6.05
CA ASP A 217 -3.55 16.43 5.04
C ASP A 217 -3.42 14.98 5.54
N MET A 218 -3.87 14.71 6.77
CA MET A 218 -3.87 13.39 7.38
C MET A 218 -5.22 12.68 7.21
N PHE A 219 -5.16 11.42 6.82
CA PHE A 219 -6.32 10.54 6.67
C PHE A 219 -6.17 9.35 7.61
N THR A 220 -7.05 9.23 8.58
CA THR A 220 -7.13 8.06 9.47
C THR A 220 -7.93 6.95 8.80
N VAL A 221 -7.40 5.72 8.82
CA VAL A 221 -8.02 4.58 8.12
C VAL A 221 -8.30 3.41 9.06
N ASP A 222 -9.49 2.82 8.94
CA ASP A 222 -9.94 1.63 9.67
C ASP A 222 -9.69 0.37 8.82
N GLY A 223 -8.42 0.00 8.68
CA GLY A 223 -8.00 -1.14 7.86
C GLY A 223 -6.60 -0.99 7.29
N PRO A 224 -6.24 -1.77 6.25
CA PRO A 224 -4.95 -1.62 5.58
C PRO A 224 -4.86 -0.28 4.85
N VAL A 225 -3.71 0.39 4.92
CA VAL A 225 -3.44 1.53 4.03
C VAL A 225 -3.37 1.04 2.58
N ASN A 226 -3.84 1.86 1.63
CA ASN A 226 -3.87 1.55 0.19
C ASN A 226 -4.73 0.33 -0.21
N LEU A 227 -6.05 0.52 -0.21
CA LEU A 227 -7.03 -0.50 -0.62
C LEU A 227 -6.87 -1.01 -2.05
N ASN A 228 -6.23 -0.26 -2.96
CA ASN A 228 -5.98 -0.72 -4.34
C ASN A 228 -5.21 -2.05 -4.41
N ARG A 229 -4.50 -2.41 -3.35
CA ARG A 229 -3.76 -3.67 -3.28
C ARG A 229 -4.64 -4.89 -2.99
N LEU A 230 -5.93 -4.69 -2.69
CA LEU A 230 -6.95 -5.73 -2.65
C LEU A 230 -7.35 -6.25 -4.03
N ALA A 231 -7.01 -5.55 -5.12
CA ALA A 231 -7.32 -6.02 -6.47
C ALA A 231 -6.76 -7.42 -6.77
N LYS A 232 -5.74 -7.86 -6.03
CA LYS A 232 -5.19 -9.23 -6.11
C LYS A 232 -6.23 -10.32 -5.81
N VAL A 233 -7.28 -10.00 -5.04
CA VAL A 233 -8.41 -10.91 -4.74
C VAL A 233 -9.18 -11.26 -6.00
N CYS A 234 -9.25 -10.32 -6.96
CA CYS A 234 -9.94 -10.53 -8.23
C CYS A 234 -9.16 -11.45 -9.20
N GLU A 235 -7.98 -11.94 -8.80
CA GLU A 235 -7.19 -12.92 -9.56
C GLU A 235 -7.47 -14.36 -9.09
N ILE A 236 -8.64 -14.61 -8.50
CA ILE A 236 -9.09 -15.92 -8.01
C ILE A 236 -9.68 -16.74 -9.16
N ASP A 237 -8.93 -17.74 -9.65
CA ASP A 237 -9.30 -18.48 -10.87
C ASP A 237 -10.44 -19.49 -10.68
N ASP A 238 -10.68 -19.97 -9.46
CA ASP A 238 -11.67 -21.00 -9.14
C ASP A 238 -13.09 -20.45 -8.89
N ARG A 239 -13.30 -19.13 -8.99
CA ARG A 239 -14.59 -18.45 -8.73
C ARG A 239 -15.07 -17.57 -9.89
N PRO A 240 -15.31 -18.13 -11.09
CA PRO A 240 -15.67 -17.35 -12.28
C PRO A 240 -16.97 -16.56 -12.14
N ASN A 241 -17.90 -17.01 -11.28
CA ASN A 241 -19.16 -16.31 -10.99
C ASN A 241 -18.97 -14.99 -10.23
N LEU A 242 -17.80 -14.79 -9.60
CA LEU A 242 -17.45 -13.56 -8.88
C LEU A 242 -16.60 -12.60 -9.73
N LEU A 243 -16.24 -13.02 -10.94
CA LEU A 243 -15.40 -12.25 -11.86
C LEU A 243 -16.23 -11.72 -13.03
N TYR A 244 -15.75 -10.63 -13.63
CA TYR A 244 -16.28 -10.19 -14.91
C TYR A 244 -16.02 -11.25 -15.98
N GLU A 245 -16.98 -11.43 -16.89
CA GLU A 245 -16.77 -12.29 -18.05
C GLU A 245 -15.54 -11.83 -18.85
N PRO A 246 -14.63 -12.75 -19.23
CA PRO A 246 -13.46 -12.39 -20.02
C PRO A 246 -13.86 -11.72 -21.34
N PHE A 247 -13.47 -10.46 -21.51
CA PHE A 247 -13.65 -9.77 -22.78
C PHE A 247 -12.53 -10.16 -23.74
N THR A 248 -12.88 -10.83 -24.83
CA THR A 248 -11.94 -11.08 -25.95
C THR A 248 -12.16 -9.99 -27.00
N PRO A 249 -11.20 -9.05 -27.22
CA PRO A 249 -11.34 -8.02 -28.23
C PRO A 249 -11.56 -8.65 -29.60
N GLY A 250 -12.66 -8.27 -30.25
CA GLY A 250 -12.90 -8.66 -31.64
C GLY A 250 -12.00 -7.89 -32.57
N LEU A 251 -11.54 -8.54 -33.64
CA LEU A 251 -11.03 -7.82 -34.81
C LEU A 251 -12.22 -7.41 -35.68
N PRO A 252 -12.20 -6.22 -36.32
CA PRO A 252 -13.11 -5.92 -37.41
C PRO A 252 -13.02 -6.99 -38.51
N ASP A 253 -14.13 -7.29 -39.17
CA ASP A 253 -14.20 -8.36 -40.17
C ASP A 253 -13.20 -8.12 -41.32
N GLU A 254 -12.95 -6.85 -41.64
CA GLU A 254 -11.96 -6.40 -42.62
C GLU A 254 -10.55 -6.88 -42.27
N LEU A 255 -10.20 -6.94 -40.98
CA LEU A 255 -8.87 -7.36 -40.50
C LEU A 255 -8.77 -8.86 -40.22
N LYS A 256 -9.89 -9.60 -40.28
CA LYS A 256 -9.89 -11.07 -40.13
C LYS A 256 -9.38 -11.79 -41.38
N THR A 257 -9.35 -11.13 -42.55
CA THR A 257 -8.85 -11.74 -43.80
C THR A 257 -7.33 -11.93 -43.79
N GLN A 258 -6.85 -13.06 -44.35
CA GLN A 258 -5.43 -13.25 -44.61
C GLN A 258 -4.96 -12.26 -45.70
N GLY A 259 -4.27 -11.21 -45.28
CA GLY A 259 -3.76 -10.16 -46.15
C GLY A 259 -2.95 -9.13 -45.38
N SER A 260 -2.18 -8.31 -46.10
CA SER A 260 -1.44 -7.21 -45.47
C SER A 260 -2.40 -6.14 -44.95
N ILE A 261 -2.33 -5.82 -43.64
CA ILE A 261 -3.10 -4.73 -43.02
C ILE A 261 -2.95 -3.42 -43.83
N PHE A 262 -1.75 -3.15 -44.36
CA PHE A 262 -1.48 -1.97 -45.18
C PHE A 262 -2.24 -1.96 -46.51
N ALA A 263 -2.48 -3.12 -47.11
CA ALA A 263 -3.30 -3.21 -48.32
C ALA A 263 -4.77 -2.90 -48.04
N ILE A 264 -5.24 -3.24 -46.84
CA ILE A 264 -6.61 -3.02 -46.40
C ILE A 264 -6.82 -1.54 -46.08
N LEU A 265 -5.91 -0.92 -45.32
CA LEU A 265 -5.92 0.52 -45.00
C LEU A 265 -5.79 1.43 -46.22
N LYS A 266 -5.14 0.97 -47.30
CA LYS A 266 -5.08 1.70 -48.58
C LYS A 266 -6.43 1.77 -49.31
N ARG A 267 -7.34 0.84 -49.02
CA ARG A 267 -8.63 0.72 -49.72
C ARG A 267 -9.75 1.41 -48.96
N GLN A 268 -9.69 1.42 -47.63
CA GLN A 268 -10.70 2.02 -46.78
C GLN A 268 -10.15 2.36 -45.40
N ASN A 269 -10.80 3.32 -44.73
CA ASN A 269 -10.57 3.60 -43.32
C ASN A 269 -11.19 2.49 -42.48
N ILE A 270 -10.50 2.12 -41.39
CA ILE A 270 -11.00 1.15 -40.40
C ILE A 270 -11.07 1.84 -39.05
N LEU A 271 -12.20 1.67 -38.36
CA LEU A 271 -12.39 2.06 -36.97
C LEU A 271 -12.20 0.82 -36.09
N LEU A 272 -11.45 0.98 -35.00
CA LEU A 272 -11.18 -0.05 -33.99
C LEU A 272 -11.94 0.26 -32.70
#